data_AF-A0A4U3LF25-F1
#
_entry.id   AF-A0A4U3LF25-F1
#
_cell.length_a   1.000
_cell.length_b   1.000
_cell.length_c   1.000
_cell.angle_alpha   90.00
_cell.angle_beta   90.00
_cell.angle_gamma   90.00
#
_symmetry.space_group_name_H-M   'P 1'
#
loop_
_entity.id
_entity.type
_entity.pdbx_description
1 polymer ?
#
loop_
_entity_poly.entity_id
_entity_poly.type
_entity_poly.pdbx_seq_one_letter_code
_entity_poly.pdbx_strand_id
1 'polypeptide(L)' 'AGNLTAAAREQWNDGSNTLAIAPGEVVVYDRNTITNKALEEAGVKLNYIPGSELVRGRGGPRCMSMPLYREDL' A
#
# COMPACT_ATOMS: atom_id res chain seq x y z
N ALA A 1 13.24 -8.38 -13.95
CA ALA A 1 14.21 -8.24 -12.84
C ALA A 1 14.14 -6.81 -12.34
N GLY A 2 13.75 -6.60 -11.08
CA GLY A 2 13.35 -5.29 -10.55
C GLY A 2 14.52 -4.39 -10.13
N ASN A 3 14.30 -3.08 -10.19
CA ASN A 3 15.23 -2.07 -9.67
C ASN A 3 15.37 -2.21 -8.15
N LEU A 4 16.48 -2.80 -7.68
CA LEU A 4 16.73 -3.07 -6.26
C LEU A 4 16.69 -1.81 -5.38
N THR A 5 17.15 -0.67 -5.91
CA THR A 5 17.10 0.61 -5.21
C THR A 5 15.67 1.09 -5.01
N ALA A 6 14.83 0.98 -6.04
CA ALA A 6 13.41 1.34 -5.94
C ALA A 6 12.67 0.41 -4.97
N ALA A 7 12.97 -0.90 -5.01
CA ALA A 7 12.39 -1.88 -4.09
C ALA A 7 12.74 -1.57 -2.63
N ALA A 8 14.02 -1.31 -2.32
CA ALA A 8 14.45 -0.95 -0.97
C ALA A 8 13.78 0.35 -0.48
N ARG A 9 13.66 1.36 -1.35
CA ARG A 9 13.02 2.64 -1.04
C ARG A 9 11.53 2.49 -0.73
N GLU A 10 10.79 1.73 -1.54
CA GLU A 10 9.34 1.59 -1.36
C GLU A 10 9.01 0.62 -0.23
N GLN A 11 9.84 -0.40 -0.01
CA GLN A 11 9.77 -1.23 1.19
C GLN A 11 9.92 -0.37 2.46
N TRP A 12 10.86 0.57 2.45
CA TRP A 12 11.07 1.49 3.57
C TRP A 12 9.90 2.45 3.82
N ASN A 13 9.14 2.77 2.76
CA ASN A 13 7.93 3.58 2.83
C ASN A 13 6.67 2.70 2.95
N ASP A 14 6.81 1.49 3.47
CA ASP A 14 5.70 0.58 3.73
C ASP A 14 4.86 0.20 2.49
N GLY A 15 5.50 0.07 1.32
CA GLY A 15 4.86 -0.29 0.05
C GLY A 15 4.10 -1.61 0.07
N SER A 16 4.55 -2.59 0.88
CA SER A 16 3.84 -3.86 1.07
C SER A 16 2.75 -3.81 2.14
N ASN A 17 2.57 -2.70 2.86
CA ASN A 17 1.62 -2.56 3.96
C ASN A 17 0.32 -1.87 3.50
N THR A 18 -0.25 -2.37 2.40
CA THR A 18 -1.51 -1.86 1.87
C THR A 18 -2.69 -2.40 2.68
N LEU A 19 -3.75 -1.61 2.84
CA LEU A 19 -4.97 -2.05 3.52
C LEU A 19 -5.98 -2.51 2.45
N ALA A 20 -6.22 -3.82 2.34
CA ALA A 20 -7.33 -4.31 1.55
C ALA A 20 -8.66 -3.94 2.23
N ILE A 21 -9.57 -3.32 1.49
CA ILE A 21 -10.95 -3.04 1.93
C ILE A 21 -11.93 -4.04 1.32
N ALA A 22 -11.66 -4.53 0.12
CA ALA A 22 -12.34 -5.66 -0.51
C ALA A 22 -11.32 -6.54 -1.29
N PRO A 23 -11.66 -7.77 -1.70
CA PRO A 23 -10.79 -8.56 -2.58
C PRO A 23 -10.42 -7.78 -3.85
N GLY A 24 -9.13 -7.57 -4.08
CA GLY A 24 -8.64 -6.80 -5.22
C GLY A 24 -8.83 -5.28 -5.11
N GLU A 25 -9.21 -4.74 -3.95
CA GLU A 25 -9.32 -3.29 -3.71
C GLU A 25 -8.60 -2.87 -2.43
N VAL A 26 -7.62 -1.98 -2.56
CA VAL A 26 -6.71 -1.61 -1.46
C VAL A 26 -6.55 -0.10 -1.30
N VAL A 27 -6.15 0.33 -0.11
CA VAL A 27 -5.72 1.69 0.23
C VAL A 27 -4.18 1.72 0.28
N VAL A 28 -3.58 2.70 -0.39
CA VAL A 28 -2.12 2.85 -0.54
C VAL A 28 -1.67 4.29 -0.31
N TYR A 29 -0.39 4.49 0.02
CA TYR A 29 0.21 5.82 -0.09
C TYR A 29 0.54 6.16 -1.55
N ASP A 30 0.35 7.43 -1.93
CA ASP A 30 0.70 7.97 -3.24
C ASP A 30 2.19 7.85 -3.62
N ARG A 31 3.09 7.87 -2.64
CA ARG A 31 4.55 7.90 -2.83
C ARG A 31 5.19 6.62 -3.36
N ASN A 32 4.52 5.47 -3.26
CA ASN A 32 5.07 4.16 -3.64
C ASN A 32 4.76 3.85 -5.12
N THR A 33 5.29 4.69 -6.02
CA THR A 33 4.86 4.73 -7.42
C THR A 33 5.12 3.44 -8.20
N ILE A 34 6.22 2.72 -7.92
CA ILE A 34 6.53 1.46 -8.61
C ILE A 34 5.60 0.34 -8.13
N THR A 35 5.39 0.24 -6.82
CA THR A 35 4.50 -0.74 -6.21
C THR A 35 3.05 -0.50 -6.62
N ASN A 36 2.59 0.75 -6.60
CA ASN A 36 1.23 1.11 -7.01
C ASN A 36 0.99 0.76 -8.48
N LYS A 37 1.93 1.09 -9.36
CA LYS A 37 1.84 0.69 -10.78
C LYS A 37 1.79 -0.83 -10.95
N ALA A 38 2.61 -1.58 -10.21
CA ALA A 38 2.60 -3.04 -10.28
C ALA A 38 1.26 -3.64 -9.79
N LEU A 39 0.63 -3.04 -8.78
CA LEU A 39 -0.70 -3.43 -8.31
C LEU A 39 -1.79 -3.12 -9.34
N GLU A 40 -1.74 -1.95 -9.98
CA GLU A 40 -2.66 -1.57 -11.07
C GLU A 40 -2.52 -2.52 -12.27
N GLU A 41 -1.29 -2.84 -12.69
CA GLU A 41 -1.01 -3.82 -13.76
C GLU A 41 -1.50 -5.23 -13.42
N ALA A 42 -1.55 -5.57 -12.13
CA ALA A 42 -2.12 -6.82 -11.63
C ALA A 42 -3.65 -6.80 -11.49
N GLY A 43 -4.32 -5.69 -11.85
CA GLY A 43 -5.78 -5.55 -11.81
C GLY A 43 -6.36 -5.18 -10.44
N VAL A 44 -5.52 -4.68 -9.52
CA VAL A 44 -5.96 -4.22 -8.19
C VAL A 44 -6.47 -2.79 -8.27
N LYS A 45 -7.66 -2.51 -7.71
CA LYS A 45 -8.20 -1.16 -7.55
C LYS A 45 -7.51 -0.44 -6.40
N LEU A 46 -6.95 0.73 -6.66
CA LEU A 46 -6.19 1.52 -5.67
C LEU A 46 -6.97 2.76 -5.21
N ASN A 47 -6.99 2.95 -3.88
CA ASN A 47 -7.46 4.16 -3.23
C ASN A 47 -6.25 4.87 -2.58
N TYR A 48 -5.89 6.03 -3.12
CA TYR A 48 -4.68 6.75 -2.72
C TYR A 48 -4.94 7.68 -1.53
N ILE A 49 -4.03 7.67 -0.56
CA ILE A 49 -3.97 8.69 0.51
C ILE A 49 -2.60 9.37 0.55
N PRO A 50 -2.51 10.66 0.90
CA PRO A 50 -1.24 11.34 1.07
C PRO A 50 -0.50 10.81 2.30
N GLY A 51 0.78 10.49 2.15
CA GLY A 51 1.59 9.85 3.20
C GLY A 51 2.80 10.66 3.68
N SER A 52 2.85 11.98 3.46
CA SER A 52 4.06 12.78 3.70
C SER A 52 4.55 12.78 5.17
N GLU A 53 3.63 12.91 6.13
CA GLU A 53 3.94 12.99 7.55
C GLU A 53 3.77 11.65 8.27
N LEU A 54 2.68 10.91 8.02
CA LEU A 54 2.36 9.67 8.72
C LEU A 54 3.40 8.57 8.51
N VAL A 55 4.00 8.50 7.31
CA VAL A 55 5.06 7.53 7.01
C VAL A 55 6.33 7.73 7.83
N ARG A 56 6.53 8.91 8.43
CA ARG A 56 7.66 9.14 9.36
C ARG A 56 7.59 8.20 10.56
N GLY A 57 6.39 7.75 10.92
CA GLY A 57 6.15 6.70 11.93
C GLY A 57 6.42 5.28 11.44
N ARG A 58 6.81 5.07 10.18
CA ARG A 58 7.12 3.76 9.57
C ARG A 58 5.94 2.79 9.60
N GLY A 59 4.82 3.23 9.04
CA GLY A 59 3.64 2.40 8.89
C GLY A 59 2.80 2.80 7.69
N GLY A 60 2.33 1.80 6.95
CA GLY A 60 1.35 1.95 5.88
C GLY A 60 -0.09 2.03 6.40
N PRO A 61 -1.07 2.17 5.48
CA PRO A 61 -2.48 2.19 5.81
C PRO A 61 -2.93 1.02 6.69
N ARG A 62 -2.33 -0.18 6.51
CA ARG A 62 -2.69 -1.35 7.32
C ARG A 62 -2.25 -1.22 8.77
N CYS A 63 -1.05 -0.69 9.03
CA CYS A 63 -0.55 -0.46 10.40
C CYS A 63 -1.42 0.50 11.22
N MET A 64 -2.12 1.44 10.56
CA MET A 64 -3.00 2.42 11.22
C MET A 64 -4.44 1.91 11.41
N SER A 65 -4.70 0.63 11.12
CA SER A 65 -6.06 0.09 11.06
C SER A 65 -6.21 -1.16 11.91
N MET A 66 -7.44 -1.37 12.38
CA MET A 66 -7.87 -2.57 13.11
C MET A 66 -9.28 -2.95 12.63
N PRO A 67 -9.43 -3.84 11.64
CA PRO A 67 -10.74 -4.28 11.18
C PRO A 67 -11.50 -4.98 12.30
N LEU A 68 -12.69 -4.49 12.64
CA LEU A 68 -13.56 -5.12 13.66
C LEU A 68 -14.51 -6.17 13.07
N TYR A 69 -14.88 -6.00 11.80
CA TYR A 69 -15.77 -6.88 11.08
C TYR A 69 -15.41 -6.86 9.58
N ARG A 70 -15.56 -8.01 8.91
CA ARG A 70 -15.44 -8.19 7.47
C ARG A 70 -16.49 -9.22 7.05
N GLU A 71 -17.05 -9.06 5.86
CA GLU A 71 -17.93 -10.08 5.26
C GLU A 71 -17.13 -11.35 4.92
N ASP A 72 -17.83 -12.48 4.86
CA ASP A 72 -17.27 -13.76 4.41
C ASP A 72 -16.82 -13.65 2.93
N LEU A 73 -15.83 -14.46 2.56
CA LEU A 73 -15.27 -14.50 1.19
C LEU A 73 -16.17 -15.22 0.20
#